data_AF-A0A154VMZ5-F1
#
_entry.id   AF-A0A154VMZ5-F1
#
_cell.length_a   1.000
_cell.length_b   1.000
_cell.length_c   1.000
_cell.angle_alpha   90.00
_cell.angle_beta   90.00
_cell.angle_gamma   90.00
#
_symmetry.space_group_name_H-M   'P 1'
#
loop_
_entity.id
_entity.type
_entity.pdbx_description
1 polymer ?
#
loop_
_entity_poly.entity_id
_entity_poly.type
_entity_poly.pdbx_seq_one_letter_code
_entity_poly.pdbx_strand_id
1 'polypeptide(L)' 'MTKIKGKNDGPGGRNEHYDVGPRKNVPRKQIVNEIKKGQHPDAHVVKINGREYARDNPDRSKKDNVNR' A
#
# COMPACT_ATOMS: atom_id res chain seq x y z
N MET A 1 -2.90 1.41 -13.46
CA MET A 1 -3.06 1.31 -12.00
C MET A 1 -1.94 0.45 -11.45
N THR A 2 -1.08 1.03 -10.63
CA THR A 2 0.02 0.29 -9.99
C THR A 2 -0.50 -0.25 -8.67
N LYS A 3 -0.87 -1.54 -8.65
CA LYS A 3 -1.36 -2.19 -7.43
C LYS A 3 -0.25 -2.27 -6.40
N ILE A 4 -0.45 -1.67 -5.22
CA ILE A 4 0.49 -1.73 -4.09
C ILE A 4 0.01 -2.82 -3.13
N LYS A 5 0.76 -3.91 -3.03
CA LYS A 5 0.46 -5.03 -2.13
C LYS A 5 1.45 -5.05 -0.97
N GLY A 6 0.94 -4.93 0.25
CA GLY A 6 1.74 -5.16 1.46
C GLY A 6 2.06 -6.64 1.66
N LYS A 7 3.27 -6.96 2.13
CA LYS A 7 3.75 -8.34 2.27
C LYS A 7 3.55 -8.95 3.66
N ASN A 8 3.10 -8.16 4.63
CA ASN A 8 2.84 -8.61 5.99
C ASN A 8 4.06 -9.32 6.63
N ASP A 9 5.24 -8.80 6.33
CA ASP A 9 6.54 -9.46 6.53
C ASP A 9 7.31 -8.95 7.76
N GLY A 10 6.85 -7.86 8.37
CA GLY A 10 7.43 -7.31 9.58
C GLY A 10 6.79 -7.86 10.87
N PRO A 11 7.47 -7.70 12.01
CA PRO A 11 7.00 -8.22 13.30
C PRO A 11 5.69 -7.56 13.73
N GLY A 12 4.77 -8.40 14.21
CA GLY A 12 3.39 -8.01 14.54
C GLY A 12 2.45 -7.95 13.33
N GLY A 13 2.84 -8.58 12.22
CA GLY A 13 2.03 -8.59 11.01
C GLY A 13 1.99 -7.21 10.31
N ARG A 14 3.12 -6.50 10.32
CA ARG A 14 3.23 -5.18 9.69
C ARG A 14 3.84 -5.30 8.30
N ASN A 15 3.54 -4.35 7.42
CA ASN A 15 4.19 -4.27 6.13
C ASN A 15 5.54 -3.55 6.26
N GLU A 16 6.65 -4.27 6.08
CA GLU A 16 7.97 -3.68 5.91
C GLU A 16 8.35 -3.57 4.44
N HIS A 17 7.86 -4.49 3.63
CA HIS A 17 8.03 -4.46 2.18
C HIS A 17 6.69 -4.45 1.46
N TYR A 18 6.74 -3.89 0.24
CA TYR A 18 5.60 -3.73 -0.65
C TYR A 18 5.96 -4.21 -2.05
N ASP A 19 5.02 -4.88 -2.69
CA ASP A 19 5.09 -5.19 -4.11
C ASP A 19 4.28 -4.15 -4.88
N VAL A 20 4.92 -3.49 -5.84
CA VAL A 20 4.41 -2.31 -6.55
C VAL A 20 4.47 -2.64 -8.04
N GLY A 21 3.37 -3.18 -8.55
CA GLY A 21 3.31 -3.75 -9.91
C GLY A 21 4.43 -4.80 -10.15
N PRO A 22 5.35 -4.57 -11.11
CA PRO A 22 6.46 -5.47 -11.39
C PRO A 22 7.59 -5.38 -10.34
N ARG A 23 7.71 -4.27 -9.61
CA ARG A 23 8.73 -4.13 -8.56
C ARG A 23 8.30 -4.93 -7.34
N LYS A 24 9.08 -5.93 -6.96
CA LYS A 24 8.83 -6.71 -5.75
C LYS A 24 9.75 -6.25 -4.62
N ASN A 25 9.28 -6.43 -3.39
CA ASN A 25 10.08 -6.23 -2.18
C ASN A 25 10.61 -4.80 -1.99
N VAL A 26 9.81 -3.79 -2.32
CA VAL A 26 10.17 -2.39 -2.14
C VAL A 26 10.04 -2.02 -0.66
N PRO A 27 11.06 -1.40 -0.04
CA PRO A 27 10.99 -0.98 1.36
C PRO A 27 9.86 0.02 1.63
N ARG A 28 9.19 -0.09 2.78
CA ARG A 28 8.12 0.81 3.24
C ARG A 28 8.49 2.28 3.12
N LYS A 29 9.67 2.68 3.60
CA LYS A 29 10.13 4.08 3.58
C LYS A 29 10.20 4.63 2.16
N GLN A 30 10.67 3.83 1.21
CA GLN A 30 10.76 4.22 -0.18
C GLN A 30 9.36 4.43 -0.74
N ILE A 31 8.46 3.46 -0.55
CA ILE A 31 7.10 3.57 -1.08
C ILE A 31 6.31 4.72 -0.48
N VAL A 32 6.43 4.94 0.83
CA VAL A 32 5.80 6.09 1.50
C VAL A 32 6.30 7.41 0.90
N ASN A 33 7.60 7.52 0.60
CA ASN A 33 8.16 8.72 -0.03
C ASN A 33 7.67 8.89 -1.47
N GLU A 34 7.61 7.82 -2.27
CA GLU A 34 7.08 7.85 -3.63
C GLU A 34 5.61 8.30 -3.67
N ILE A 35 4.77 7.81 -2.75
CA ILE A 35 3.37 8.24 -2.61
C ILE A 35 3.30 9.72 -2.22
N LYS A 36 4.11 10.17 -1.26
CA LYS A 36 4.18 11.59 -0.87
C LYS A 36 4.64 12.51 -2.00
N LYS A 37 5.45 12.00 -2.93
CA LYS A 37 5.87 12.68 -4.16
C LYS A 37 4.81 12.65 -5.26
N GLY A 38 3.66 11.99 -5.05
CA GLY A 38 2.59 11.89 -6.04
C GLY A 38 2.84 10.87 -7.16
N GLN A 39 3.83 9.97 -7.00
CA GLN A 39 4.15 8.96 -8.02
C GLN A 39 3.14 7.81 -8.09
N HIS A 40 2.31 7.68 -7.04
CA HIS A 40 1.26 6.67 -6.94
C HIS A 40 -0.06 7.38 -6.66
N PRO A 41 -0.75 7.93 -7.68
CA PRO A 41 -1.99 8.70 -7.50
C PRO A 41 -3.13 7.83 -6.95
N ASP A 42 -3.06 6.52 -7.18
CA ASP A 42 -4.04 5.55 -6.70
C ASP A 42 -3.71 5.01 -5.30
N ALA A 43 -2.73 5.58 -4.59
CA ALA A 43 -2.35 5.15 -3.24
C ALA A 43 -2.27 6.32 -2.26
N HIS A 44 -2.40 6.02 -0.97
CA HIS A 44 -2.25 7.00 0.11
C HIS A 44 -1.38 6.46 1.23
N VAL A 45 -0.86 7.38 2.05
CA VAL A 45 -0.10 7.04 3.26
C VAL A 45 -1.02 7.12 4.46
N VAL A 46 -1.05 6.06 5.26
CA VAL A 46 -1.74 6.01 6.56
C VAL A 46 -0.72 6.00 7.69
N LYS A 47 -1.05 6.65 8.82
CA LYS A 47 -0.21 6.63 10.02
C LYS A 47 -0.86 5.72 11.07
N ILE A 48 -0.16 4.68 11.47
CA ILE A 48 -0.60 3.72 12.50
C ILE A 48 0.46 3.69 13.60
N ASN A 49 0.08 3.98 14.84
CA ASN A 49 0.99 4.00 16.01
C ASN A 49 2.28 4.80 15.76
N GLY A 50 2.16 5.98 15.15
CA GLY A 50 3.30 6.85 14.84
C GLY A 50 4.08 6.50 13.56
N ARG A 51 3.79 5.36 12.91
CA ARG A 51 4.50 4.89 11.71
C ARG A 51 3.66 5.02 10.46
N GLU A 52 4.29 5.44 9.37
CA GLU A 52 3.65 5.64 8.08
C GLU A 52 3.68 4.36 7.23
N TYR A 53 2.55 4.00 6.66
CA TYR A 53 2.37 2.82 5.83
C TYR A 53 1.71 3.25 4.53
N ALA A 54 2.11 2.61 3.43
CA ALA A 54 1.37 2.74 2.19
C ALA A 54 0.14 1.87 2.20
N ARG A 55 -0.95 2.41 1.65
CA ARG A 55 -2.20 1.71 1.42
C ARG A 55 -2.68 2.05 0.02
N ASP A 56 -3.05 1.03 -0.74
CA ASP A 56 -3.70 1.22 -2.03
C ASP A 56 -5.08 1.84 -1.79
N ASN A 57 -5.52 2.76 -2.65
CA ASN A 57 -6.90 3.20 -2.60
C ASN A 57 -7.77 2.00 -2.97
N PRO A 58 -8.82 1.69 -2.18
CA PRO A 58 -9.77 0.68 -2.59
C PRO A 58 -10.31 1.10 -3.97
N ASP A 59 -10.09 0.26 -4.97
CA ASP A 59 -10.74 0.45 -6.24
C ASP A 59 -12.22 0.32 -5.93
N ARG A 60 -12.99 1.40 -6.06
CA ARG A 60 -14.44 1.39 -5.79
C ARG A 60 -15.19 0.50 -6.80
N SER A 61 -14.49 -0.42 -7.47
CA SER A 61 -15.06 -1.50 -8.25
C SER A 61 -15.83 -2.39 -7.28
N LYS A 62 -17.15 -2.27 -7.37
CA LYS A 62 -18.13 -3.03 -6.60
C LYS A 62 -18.16 -4.52 -7.01
N LYS A 63 -17.00 -5.18 -7.14
CA LYS A 63 -16.94 -6.59 -7.57
C LYS A 63 -17.00 -7.60 -6.41
N ASP A 64 -16.91 -7.13 -5.16
CA ASP A 64 -17.05 -7.97 -3.94
C ASP A 64 -18.17 -7.48 -3.00
N ASN A 65 -19.18 -6.75 -3.48
CA ASN A 65 -20.30 -6.39 -2.61
C ASN A 65 -21.27 -7.58 -2.53
N VAL A 66 -21.07 -8.42 -1.51
CA VAL A 66 -21.88 -9.62 -1.17
C VAL A 66 -23.29 -9.26 -0.69
N ASN A 67 -23.70 -7.99 -0.74
CA ASN A 67 -25.08 -7.58 -0.46
C ASN A 67 -25.85 -7.44 -1.78
N ARG A 68 -26.45 -8.55 -2.21
CA ARG A 68 -27.65 -8.58 -3.04
C ARG A 68 -28.82 -9.04 -2.19
#